data_AF-A0A090VP74-F1
#
_entry.id   AF-A0A090VP74-F1
#
_cell.length_a   1.000
_cell.length_b   1.000
_cell.length_c   1.000
_cell.angle_alpha   90.00
_cell.angle_beta   90.00
_cell.angle_gamma   90.00
#
_symmetry.space_group_name_H-M   'P 1'
#
loop_
_entity.id
_entity.type
_entity.pdbx_description
1 polymer ?
#
loop_
_entity_poly.entity_id
_entity_poly.type
_entity_poly.pdbx_seq_one_letter_code
_entity_poly.pdbx_strand_id
1 'polypeptide(L)'
;MNPFLSKILIDVARKRLQKKHTDTPVSKKEVVPLVRRLYVELTHAVSEYIFIIIGVFSAGFGLKGFLLPNKFIDGGATGISLLLENITSIELGFLLILVNIPFIILASKTVSVKFALRSVAAIAFLAFVVHYVEYPIITEDKLLIAIFGGFFLGLGIGMSMRGRSVIDGTEVLAIYLSRNYLLLLGMCF
;
A
#
# COMPACT_ATOMS: atom_id res chain seq x y z
N MET A 1 -2.28 -2.43 -29.14
CA MET A 1 -1.19 -3.35 -28.75
C MET A 1 0.12 -2.68 -29.14
N ASN A 2 0.90 -2.16 -28.19
CA ASN A 2 2.16 -1.50 -28.54
C ASN A 2 3.21 -2.60 -28.84
N PRO A 3 3.75 -2.69 -30.07
CA PRO A 3 4.52 -3.86 -30.54
C PRO A 3 5.81 -4.12 -29.74
N PHE A 4 6.29 -3.12 -29.01
CA PHE A 4 7.53 -3.18 -28.24
C PHE A 4 7.39 -3.99 -26.93
N LEU A 5 6.29 -3.82 -26.21
CA LEU A 5 6.01 -4.52 -24.95
C LEU A 5 5.81 -6.03 -25.14
N SER A 6 5.22 -6.42 -26.26
CA SER A 6 5.04 -7.84 -26.61
C SER A 6 6.39 -8.52 -26.85
N LYS A 7 7.33 -7.88 -27.54
CA LYS A 7 8.67 -8.43 -27.77
C LYS A 7 9.45 -8.64 -26.48
N ILE A 8 9.45 -7.64 -25.59
CA ILE A 8 10.18 -7.72 -24.31
C ILE A 8 9.60 -8.83 -23.43
N LEU A 9 8.27 -8.96 -23.35
CA LEU A 9 7.63 -10.01 -22.57
C LEU A 9 7.89 -11.41 -23.14
N ILE A 10 7.94 -11.55 -24.47
CA ILE A 10 8.28 -12.81 -25.14
C ILE A 10 9.74 -13.19 -24.84
N ASP A 11 10.67 -12.23 -24.88
CA ASP A 11 12.09 -12.48 -24.61
C ASP A 11 12.36 -12.83 -23.14
N VAL A 12 11.69 -12.14 -22.21
CA VAL A 12 11.80 -12.44 -20.77
C VAL A 12 11.16 -13.79 -20.44
N ALA A 13 10.02 -14.13 -21.05
CA ALA A 13 9.38 -15.44 -20.88
C ALA A 13 10.26 -16.57 -21.46
N ARG A 14 10.86 -16.37 -22.63
CA ARG A 14 11.79 -17.31 -23.26
C ARG A 14 13.03 -17.54 -22.39
N LYS A 15 13.62 -16.48 -21.82
CA LYS A 15 14.74 -16.57 -20.87
C LYS A 15 14.40 -17.30 -19.57
N ARG A 16 13.20 -17.07 -19.00
CA ARG A 16 12.75 -17.76 -17.79
C ARG A 16 12.43 -19.24 -18.02
N LEU A 17 11.89 -19.59 -19.18
CA LEU A 17 11.60 -20.97 -19.56
C LEU A 17 12.87 -21.77 -19.87
N GLN A 18 13.84 -21.19 -20.57
CA GLN A 18 15.15 -21.81 -20.81
C GLN A 18 15.95 -22.04 -19.51
N LYS A 19 15.75 -21.18 -18.50
CA LYS A 19 16.42 -21.34 -17.20
C LYS A 19 15.78 -22.42 -16.30
N LYS A 20 14.57 -22.90 -16.64
CA LYS A 20 13.80 -23.86 -15.82
C LYS A 20 13.68 -25.26 -16.43
N HIS A 21 13.92 -25.44 -17.73
CA HIS A 21 13.96 -26.74 -18.41
C HIS A 21 15.26 -26.93 -19.17
N THR A 22 16.12 -27.84 -18.69
CA THR A 22 17.44 -28.10 -19.26
C THR A 22 17.41 -28.92 -20.57
N ASP A 23 16.36 -29.66 -20.95
CA ASP A 23 16.50 -30.63 -22.06
C ASP A 23 15.29 -30.91 -22.99
N THR A 24 14.30 -30.02 -23.16
CA THR A 24 13.26 -30.24 -24.19
C THR A 24 12.85 -28.99 -24.99
N PRO A 25 12.59 -29.13 -26.31
CA PRO A 25 12.22 -28.02 -27.18
C PRO A 25 10.83 -27.49 -26.81
N VAL A 26 10.78 -26.23 -26.39
CA VAL A 26 9.59 -25.54 -25.89
C VAL A 26 8.49 -25.48 -26.97
N SER A 27 7.37 -26.16 -26.73
CA SER A 27 6.21 -26.19 -27.63
C SER A 27 5.39 -24.89 -27.56
N LYS A 28 5.04 -24.33 -28.74
CA LYS A 28 4.24 -23.09 -28.87
C LYS A 28 2.89 -23.13 -28.11
N LYS A 29 2.35 -24.32 -27.82
CA LYS A 29 1.07 -24.50 -27.09
C LYS A 29 1.14 -24.14 -25.59
N GLU A 30 2.31 -24.21 -24.95
CA GLU A 30 2.46 -23.89 -23.52
C GLU A 30 2.90 -22.44 -23.27
N VAL A 31 3.59 -21.84 -24.24
CA VAL A 31 4.10 -20.45 -24.15
C VAL A 31 2.97 -19.42 -24.21
N VAL A 32 1.99 -19.63 -25.10
CA VAL A 32 0.85 -18.71 -25.28
C VAL A 32 0.01 -18.53 -24.00
N PRO A 33 -0.42 -19.58 -23.28
CA PRO A 33 -1.20 -19.41 -22.05
C PRO A 33 -0.36 -18.82 -20.90
N LEU A 34 0.96 -19.05 -20.85
CA LEU A 34 1.84 -18.47 -19.84
C LEU A 34 2.05 -16.97 -20.07
N VAL A 35 2.32 -16.56 -21.32
CA VAL A 35 2.47 -15.14 -21.69
C VAL A 35 1.17 -14.37 -21.47
N ARG A 36 0.02 -14.97 -21.79
CA ARG A 36 -1.30 -14.36 -21.52
C ARG A 36 -1.54 -14.16 -20.03
N ARG A 37 -1.20 -15.16 -19.19
CA ARG A 37 -1.29 -15.01 -17.72
C ARG A 37 -0.35 -13.94 -17.19
N LEU A 38 0.90 -13.93 -17.63
CA LEU A 38 1.89 -12.93 -17.21
C LEU A 38 1.46 -11.51 -17.60
N TYR A 39 0.91 -11.32 -18.80
CA TYR A 39 0.44 -10.04 -19.29
C TYR A 39 -0.76 -9.52 -18.48
N VAL A 40 -1.71 -10.40 -18.16
CA VAL A 40 -2.87 -10.06 -17.31
C VAL A 40 -2.40 -9.70 -15.90
N GLU A 41 -1.53 -10.50 -15.29
CA GLU A 41 -0.94 -10.20 -13.97
C GLU A 41 -0.19 -8.86 -13.96
N LEU A 42 0.60 -8.57 -15.00
CA LEU A 42 1.31 -7.29 -15.13
C LEU A 42 0.35 -6.11 -15.29
N THR A 43 -0.70 -6.25 -16.10
CA THR A 43 -1.69 -5.18 -16.31
C THR A 43 -2.43 -4.85 -15.00
N HIS A 44 -2.82 -5.88 -14.24
CA HIS A 44 -3.41 -5.70 -12.92
C HIS A 44 -2.42 -5.10 -11.94
N ALA A 45 -1.17 -5.57 -11.92
CA ALA A 45 -0.15 -5.03 -11.03
C ALA A 45 0.12 -3.54 -11.30
N VAL A 46 0.22 -3.12 -12.56
CA VAL A 46 0.41 -1.69 -12.91
C VAL A 46 -0.76 -0.86 -12.41
N SER A 47 -2.00 -1.31 -12.63
CA SER A 47 -3.18 -0.61 -12.13
C SER A 47 -3.18 -0.52 -10.60
N GLU A 48 -2.86 -1.62 -9.92
CA GLU A 48 -2.70 -1.68 -8.46
C GLU A 48 -1.68 -0.65 -7.98
N TYR A 49 -0.47 -0.61 -8.55
CA TYR A 49 0.57 0.36 -8.16
C TYR A 49 0.19 1.81 -8.44
N ILE A 50 -0.55 2.10 -9.51
CA ILE A 50 -1.05 3.46 -9.78
C ILE A 50 -1.99 3.92 -8.65
N PHE A 51 -2.91 3.05 -8.21
CA PHE A 51 -3.78 3.36 -7.08
C PHE A 51 -3.02 3.59 -5.78
N ILE A 52 -1.97 2.80 -5.53
CA ILE A 52 -1.09 2.98 -4.36
C ILE A 52 -0.40 4.33 -4.41
N ILE A 53 0.20 4.69 -5.56
CA ILE A 53 0.94 5.95 -5.70
C ILE A 53 0.01 7.14 -5.47
N ILE A 54 -1.15 7.17 -6.14
CA ILE A 54 -2.15 8.23 -5.97
C ILE A 54 -2.62 8.28 -4.51
N GLY A 55 -2.87 7.12 -3.91
CA GLY A 55 -3.30 7.01 -2.52
C GLY A 55 -2.27 7.58 -1.55
N VAL A 56 -1.00 7.23 -1.72
CA VAL A 56 0.10 7.70 -0.87
C VAL A 56 0.32 9.20 -1.01
N PHE A 57 0.27 9.77 -2.21
CA PHE A 57 0.39 11.22 -2.39
C PHE A 57 -0.80 11.97 -1.77
N SER A 58 -2.02 11.45 -1.90
CA SER A 58 -3.21 12.03 -1.26
C SER A 58 -3.11 11.95 0.27
N ALA A 59 -2.73 10.80 0.81
CA ALA A 59 -2.55 10.62 2.25
C ALA A 59 -1.42 11.50 2.80
N GLY A 60 -0.28 11.58 2.10
CA GLY A 60 0.84 12.44 2.48
C GLY A 60 0.47 13.92 2.49
N PHE A 61 -0.31 14.38 1.50
CA PHE A 61 -0.84 15.74 1.46
C PHE A 61 -1.80 16.02 2.62
N GLY A 62 -2.74 15.10 2.91
CA GLY A 62 -3.64 15.21 4.04
C GLY A 62 -2.89 15.26 5.37
N LEU A 63 -1.98 14.31 5.58
CA LEU A 63 -1.23 14.14 6.81
C LEU A 63 -0.28 15.32 7.07
N LYS A 64 0.60 15.65 6.13
CA LYS A 64 1.62 16.69 6.33
C LYS A 64 1.10 18.11 6.08
N GLY A 65 0.14 18.29 5.19
CA GLY A 65 -0.42 19.61 4.90
C GLY A 65 -1.43 20.11 5.95
N PHE A 66 -2.18 19.20 6.59
CA PHE A 66 -3.25 19.58 7.52
C PHE A 66 -3.02 19.06 8.93
N LEU A 67 -2.77 17.76 9.10
CA LEU A 67 -2.74 17.13 10.43
C LEU A 67 -1.47 17.48 11.22
N LEU A 68 -0.31 17.36 10.57
CA LEU A 68 1.00 17.55 11.18
C LEU A 68 1.21 18.96 11.75
N PRO A 69 0.99 20.06 10.99
CA PRO A 69 1.31 21.41 11.47
C PRO A 69 0.41 21.84 12.64
N ASN A 70 -0.79 21.28 12.73
CA ASN A 70 -1.81 21.65 13.70
C ASN A 70 -1.91 20.69 14.88
N LYS A 71 -0.97 19.71 14.98
CA LYS A 71 -0.98 18.65 15.99
C LYS A 71 -2.33 17.92 16.06
N PHE A 72 -2.99 17.80 14.92
CA PHE A 72 -4.26 17.11 14.81
C PHE A 72 -3.98 15.62 14.66
N ILE A 73 -4.46 14.84 15.62
CA ILE A 73 -4.12 13.42 15.74
C ILE A 73 -5.13 12.60 14.92
N ASP A 74 -4.59 11.77 14.04
CA ASP A 74 -5.36 10.70 13.38
C ASP A 74 -5.57 9.51 14.34
N GLY A 75 -6.46 8.58 13.99
CA GLY A 75 -6.53 7.28 14.64
C GLY A 75 -5.39 6.35 14.23
N GLY A 76 -5.38 5.14 14.80
CA GLY A 76 -4.57 4.04 14.28
C GLY A 76 -3.07 4.10 14.56
N ALA A 77 -2.26 3.48 13.70
CA ALA A 77 -0.79 3.47 13.82
C ALA A 77 -0.21 4.84 13.46
N THR A 78 -0.85 5.54 12.52
CA THR A 78 -0.51 6.92 12.13
C THR A 78 -0.71 7.88 13.30
N GLY A 79 -1.82 7.76 14.03
CA GLY A 79 -2.08 8.51 15.27
C GLY A 79 -1.04 8.29 16.35
N ILE A 80 -0.68 7.03 16.61
CA ILE A 80 0.38 6.69 17.57
C ILE A 80 1.71 7.30 17.12
N SER A 81 2.01 7.27 15.83
CA SER A 81 3.24 7.84 15.27
C SER A 81 3.28 9.37 15.43
N LEU A 82 2.17 10.06 15.19
CA LEU A 82 2.03 11.51 15.42
C LEU A 82 2.19 11.86 16.91
N LEU A 83 1.60 11.08 17.81
CA LEU A 83 1.75 11.27 19.25
C LEU A 83 3.21 11.11 19.67
N LEU A 84 3.87 10.06 19.18
CA LEU A 84 5.28 9.80 19.44
C LEU A 84 6.16 10.93 18.91
N GLU A 85 5.93 11.45 17.71
CA GLU A 85 6.68 12.60 17.16
C GLU A 85 6.47 13.88 18.00
N ASN A 86 5.29 14.08 18.58
CA ASN A 86 5.06 15.24 19.44
C ASN A 86 5.83 15.17 20.77
N ILE A 87 6.14 13.97 21.26
CA ILE A 87 6.90 13.77 22.51
C ILE A 87 8.37 13.42 22.28
N THR A 88 8.71 12.86 21.13
CA THR A 88 10.06 12.49 20.71
C THR A 88 10.41 13.30 19.47
N SER A 89 11.56 13.96 19.45
CA SER A 89 12.04 14.73 18.29
C SER A 89 12.43 13.85 17.08
N ILE A 90 11.84 12.65 16.95
CA ILE A 90 12.06 11.70 15.89
C ILE A 90 11.05 12.01 14.78
N GLU A 91 11.53 12.00 13.54
CA GLU A 91 10.70 12.31 12.38
C GLU A 91 9.55 11.30 12.20
N LEU A 92 8.38 11.81 11.84
CA LEU A 92 7.16 11.03 11.64
C LEU A 92 7.35 9.86 10.66
N GLY A 93 8.12 10.05 9.58
CA GLY A 93 8.35 9.00 8.58
C GLY A 93 9.00 7.74 9.17
N PHE A 94 9.94 7.90 10.10
CA PHE A 94 10.59 6.78 10.78
C PHE A 94 9.64 6.09 11.75
N LEU A 95 8.88 6.87 12.51
CA LEU A 95 7.87 6.36 13.45
C LEU A 95 6.76 5.58 12.75
N LEU A 96 6.31 6.05 11.58
CA LEU A 96 5.35 5.33 10.75
C LEU A 96 5.86 3.93 10.40
N ILE A 97 7.10 3.80 9.95
CA ILE A 97 7.65 2.47 9.64
C ILE A 97 7.73 1.62 10.91
N LEU A 98 8.28 2.16 11.99
CA LEU A 98 8.52 1.44 13.24
C LEU A 98 7.22 0.91 13.87
N VAL A 99 6.21 1.76 14.01
CA VAL A 99 4.91 1.41 14.59
C VAL A 99 4.15 0.41 13.70
N ASN A 100 4.36 0.45 12.38
CA ASN A 100 3.68 -0.44 11.44
C ASN A 100 4.28 -1.85 11.32
N ILE A 101 5.53 -2.08 11.75
CA ILE A 101 6.17 -3.41 11.73
C ILE A 101 5.30 -4.54 12.31
N PRO A 102 4.76 -4.44 13.55
CA PRO A 102 3.94 -5.50 14.12
C PRO A 102 2.69 -5.81 13.28
N PHE A 103 2.07 -4.77 12.69
CA PHE A 103 0.89 -4.91 11.85
C PHE A 103 1.22 -5.54 10.50
N ILE A 104 2.38 -5.24 9.91
CA ILE A 104 2.85 -5.88 8.67
C ILE A 104 3.08 -7.38 8.90
N ILE A 105 3.64 -7.75 10.06
CA ILE A 105 3.82 -9.17 10.44
C ILE A 105 2.44 -9.85 10.53
N LEU A 106 1.46 -9.20 11.15
CA LEU A 106 0.08 -9.68 11.20
C LEU A 106 -0.51 -9.84 9.78
N ALA A 107 -0.29 -8.85 8.89
CA ALA A 107 -0.80 -8.84 7.52
C ALA A 107 -0.32 -10.05 6.71
N SER A 108 0.95 -10.42 6.90
CA SER A 108 1.55 -11.56 6.21
C SER A 108 0.88 -12.88 6.58
N LYS A 109 0.42 -13.01 7.84
CA LYS A 109 -0.29 -14.19 8.37
C LYS A 109 -1.78 -14.19 8.05
N THR A 110 -2.43 -13.03 8.06
CA THR A 110 -3.89 -12.93 7.93
C THR A 110 -4.37 -12.86 6.49
N VAL A 111 -3.68 -12.10 5.62
CA VAL A 111 -4.14 -11.80 4.25
C VAL A 111 -3.28 -12.54 3.23
N SER A 112 -2.03 -12.11 3.04
CA SER A 112 -1.04 -12.80 2.20
C SER A 112 0.32 -12.10 2.29
N VAL A 113 1.40 -12.82 1.97
CA VAL A 113 2.76 -12.25 1.86
C VAL A 113 2.83 -11.18 0.77
N LYS A 114 2.16 -11.38 -0.37
CA LYS A 114 2.15 -10.40 -1.47
C LYS A 114 1.51 -9.06 -1.04
N PHE A 115 0.43 -9.12 -0.28
CA PHE A 115 -0.22 -7.94 0.29
C PHE A 115 0.70 -7.24 1.29
N ALA A 116 1.30 -7.98 2.21
CA ALA A 116 2.22 -7.42 3.20
C ALA A 116 3.41 -6.69 2.54
N LEU A 117 4.01 -7.27 1.50
CA LEU A 117 5.11 -6.63 0.76
C LEU A 117 4.68 -5.33 0.06
N ARG A 118 3.47 -5.28 -0.49
CA ARG A 118 2.94 -4.05 -1.11
C ARG A 118 2.63 -2.99 -0.07
N SER A 119 2.09 -3.39 1.08
CA SER A 119 1.85 -2.48 2.22
C SER A 119 3.15 -1.91 2.78
N VAL A 120 4.21 -2.73 2.91
CA VAL A 120 5.55 -2.24 3.28
C VAL A 120 6.02 -1.17 2.29
N ALA A 121 5.87 -1.43 0.99
CA ALA A 121 6.26 -0.47 -0.04
C ALA A 121 5.41 0.81 0.03
N ALA A 122 4.10 0.70 0.28
CA ALA A 122 3.20 1.84 0.42
C ALA A 122 3.54 2.69 1.66
N ILE A 123 3.76 2.06 2.81
CA ILE A 123 4.15 2.71 4.08
C ILE A 123 5.51 3.39 3.94
N ALA A 124 6.49 2.70 3.35
CA ALA A 124 7.81 3.27 3.10
C ALA A 124 7.73 4.46 2.12
N PHE A 125 6.88 4.35 1.10
CA PHE A 125 6.66 5.45 0.16
C PHE A 125 5.94 6.63 0.82
N LEU A 126 4.97 6.38 1.70
CA LEU A 126 4.34 7.43 2.51
C LEU A 126 5.38 8.12 3.41
N ALA A 127 6.18 7.34 4.13
CA ALA A 127 7.24 7.87 4.98
C ALA A 127 8.21 8.74 4.17
N PHE A 128 8.57 8.32 2.95
CA PHE A 128 9.40 9.11 2.04
C PHE A 128 8.71 10.41 1.61
N VAL A 129 7.45 10.36 1.19
CA VAL A 129 6.67 11.54 0.78
C VAL A 129 6.54 12.53 1.96
N VAL A 130 6.20 12.03 3.14
CA VAL A 130 6.07 12.85 4.35
C VAL A 130 7.42 13.42 4.79
N HIS A 131 8.53 12.72 4.62
CA HIS A 131 9.84 13.27 4.96
C HIS A 131 10.29 14.35 3.95
N TYR A 132 10.31 14.03 2.65
CA TYR A 132 10.93 14.87 1.62
C TYR A 132 10.02 15.94 1.02
N VAL A 133 8.71 15.73 0.98
CA VAL A 133 7.80 16.70 0.34
C VAL A 133 7.41 17.74 1.38
N GLU A 134 7.84 18.98 1.19
CA GLU A 134 7.39 20.10 2.00
C GLU A 134 6.04 20.59 1.48
N TYR A 135 5.06 20.65 2.38
CA TYR A 135 3.74 21.19 2.09
C TYR A 135 3.56 22.49 2.87
N PRO A 136 3.10 23.58 2.24
CA PRO A 136 2.80 24.81 2.94
C PRO A 136 1.62 24.60 3.89
N ILE A 137 1.63 25.33 5.01
CA ILE A 137 0.49 25.35 5.94
C ILE A 137 -0.67 26.05 5.24
N ILE A 138 -1.73 25.31 4.94
CA ILE A 138 -2.87 25.82 4.16
C ILE A 138 -3.81 26.66 5.02
N THR A 139 -4.04 26.22 6.27
CA THR A 139 -5.01 26.85 7.17
C THR A 139 -4.72 26.53 8.63
N GLU A 140 -5.12 27.44 9.52
CA GLU A 140 -5.05 27.29 10.98
C GLU A 140 -6.43 26.94 11.58
N ASP A 141 -7.51 26.97 10.78
CA ASP A 141 -8.84 26.63 11.25
C ASP A 141 -8.99 25.12 11.42
N LYS A 142 -9.15 24.68 12.68
CA LYS A 142 -9.29 23.27 13.08
C LYS A 142 -10.42 22.54 12.35
N LEU A 143 -11.53 23.22 12.04
CA LEU A 143 -12.65 22.62 11.31
C LEU A 143 -12.24 22.30 9.88
N LEU A 144 -11.53 23.24 9.23
CA LEU A 144 -11.07 23.09 7.86
C LEU A 144 -10.01 21.98 7.76
N ILE A 145 -9.10 21.92 8.73
CA ILE A 145 -8.10 20.85 8.88
C ILE A 145 -8.78 19.49 9.01
N ALA A 146 -9.78 19.36 9.88
CA ALA A 146 -10.46 18.09 10.08
C ALA A 146 -11.19 17.61 8.82
N ILE A 147 -11.89 18.51 8.12
CA ILE A 147 -12.64 18.17 6.91
C ILE A 147 -11.71 17.80 5.75
N PHE A 148 -10.75 18.68 5.42
CA PHE A 148 -9.86 18.45 4.28
C PHE A 148 -8.79 17.40 4.59
N GLY A 149 -8.20 17.44 5.78
CA GLY A 149 -7.26 16.41 6.24
C GLY A 149 -7.91 15.02 6.23
N GLY A 150 -9.11 14.90 6.81
CA GLY A 150 -9.87 13.65 6.79
C GLY A 150 -10.27 13.20 5.38
N PHE A 151 -10.67 14.13 4.51
CA PHE A 151 -11.00 13.83 3.11
C PHE A 151 -9.80 13.29 2.33
N PHE A 152 -8.66 13.98 2.36
CA PHE A 152 -7.47 13.56 1.61
C PHE A 152 -6.84 12.28 2.17
N LEU A 153 -6.85 12.13 3.49
CA LEU A 153 -6.37 10.93 4.16
C LEU A 153 -7.28 9.73 3.86
N GLY A 154 -8.60 9.90 3.99
CA GLY A 154 -9.59 8.87 3.66
C GLY A 154 -9.56 8.47 2.18
N LEU A 155 -9.39 9.44 1.28
CA LEU A 155 -9.16 9.18 -0.15
C LEU A 155 -7.88 8.37 -0.37
N GLY A 156 -6.81 8.73 0.34
CA GLY A 156 -5.53 8.06 0.27
C GLY A 156 -5.60 6.59 0.68
N ILE A 157 -6.20 6.34 1.85
CA ILE A 157 -6.45 5.01 2.40
C ILE A 157 -7.34 4.20 1.43
N GLY A 158 -8.46 4.76 0.98
CA GLY A 158 -9.39 4.08 0.07
C GLY A 158 -8.75 3.69 -1.26
N MET A 159 -7.89 4.55 -1.83
CA MET A 159 -7.17 4.24 -3.06
C MET A 159 -6.09 3.17 -2.85
N SER A 160 -5.33 3.22 -1.76
CA SER A 160 -4.37 2.16 -1.44
C SER A 160 -5.05 0.81 -1.24
N MET A 161 -6.18 0.76 -0.54
CA MET A 161 -6.95 -0.48 -0.36
C MET A 161 -7.41 -1.06 -1.69
N ARG A 162 -7.81 -0.23 -2.66
CA ARG A 162 -8.10 -0.66 -4.04
C ARG A 162 -6.85 -1.22 -4.75
N GLY A 163 -5.68 -0.67 -4.46
CA GLY A 163 -4.36 -1.17 -4.88
C GLY A 163 -3.90 -2.45 -4.17
N ARG A 164 -4.70 -3.02 -3.25
CA ARG A 164 -4.36 -4.21 -2.45
C ARG A 164 -3.12 -3.99 -1.58
N SER A 165 -3.05 -2.81 -0.97
CA SER A 165 -2.12 -2.48 0.10
C SER A 165 -2.83 -1.66 1.17
N VAL A 166 -2.18 -1.50 2.30
CA VAL A 166 -2.60 -0.58 3.37
C VAL A 166 -1.53 0.47 3.57
N ILE A 167 -1.96 1.66 3.94
CA ILE A 167 -1.05 2.76 4.32
C ILE A 167 -0.94 2.83 5.84
N ASP A 168 -2.01 2.47 6.57
CA ASP A 168 -1.97 2.30 8.02
C ASP A 168 -2.11 0.82 8.39
N GLY A 169 -1.17 0.31 9.18
CA GLY A 169 -1.15 -1.07 9.65
C GLY A 169 -2.34 -1.42 10.54
N THR A 170 -2.97 -0.45 11.18
CA THR A 170 -4.20 -0.72 11.95
C THR A 170 -5.38 -1.14 11.09
N GLU A 171 -5.36 -0.84 9.78
CA GLU A 171 -6.33 -1.39 8.82
C GLU A 171 -6.24 -2.92 8.75
N VAL A 172 -5.03 -3.47 8.88
CA VAL A 172 -4.80 -4.93 8.92
C VAL A 172 -5.39 -5.52 10.19
N LEU A 173 -5.22 -4.84 11.32
CA LEU A 173 -5.81 -5.27 12.58
C LEU A 173 -7.34 -5.28 12.48
N ALA A 174 -7.94 -4.26 11.86
CA ALA A 174 -9.38 -4.22 11.61
C ALA A 174 -9.85 -5.40 10.74
N ILE A 175 -9.11 -5.75 9.67
CA ILE A 175 -9.39 -6.91 8.83
C ILE A 175 -9.28 -8.22 9.64
N TYR A 176 -8.25 -8.36 10.46
CA TYR A 176 -8.03 -9.54 11.30
C TYR A 176 -9.19 -9.74 12.29
N LEU A 177 -9.56 -8.68 13.01
CA LEU A 177 -10.66 -8.72 13.97
C LEU A 177 -11.99 -9.01 13.26
N SER A 178 -12.28 -8.33 12.14
CA SER A 178 -13.51 -8.54 11.37
C SER A 178 -13.67 -10.00 10.95
N ARG A 179 -12.59 -10.66 10.50
CA ARG A 179 -12.62 -12.07 10.11
C ARG A 179 -12.90 -13.00 11.30
N ASN A 180 -12.35 -12.70 12.48
CA ASN A 180 -12.56 -13.51 13.68
C ASN A 180 -13.96 -13.35 14.28
N TYR A 181 -14.48 -12.11 14.34
CA TYR A 181 -15.83 -11.86 14.87
C TYR A 181 -16.92 -12.40 13.94
N LEU A 182 -16.72 -12.34 12.62
CA LEU A 182 -17.66 -12.95 11.66
C LEU A 182 -17.75 -14.47 11.83
N LEU A 183 -16.64 -15.13 12.16
CA LEU A 183 -16.62 -16.57 12.48
C LEU A 183 -17.38 -16.88 13.78
N LEU A 184 -17.25 -16.03 14.83
CA LEU A 184 -18.01 -16.20 16.06
C LEU A 184 -19.53 -16.05 15.85
N LEU A 185 -19.96 -15.03 15.10
CA LEU A 185 -21.38 -14.80 14.82
C LEU A 185 -21.99 -15.88 13.93
N GLY A 186 -21.22 -16.43 12.99
CA GLY A 186 -21.65 -17.54 12.14
C GLY A 186 -21.76 -18.89 12.86
N MET A 187 -21.11 -19.06 14.02
CA MET A 187 -21.27 -20.27 14.86
C MET A 187 -22.48 -20.19 15.81
N CYS A 188 -23.10 -19.02 15.97
CA CYS A 188 -24.27 -18.83 16.85
C CYS A 188 -25.63 -19.10 16.15
N PHE A 189 -25.63 -19.47 14.86
CA PHE A 189 -26.83 -19.86 14.10
C PHE A 189 -26.68 -21.30 13.58
#